data_AF-A0A349PVT2-F1
#
_entry.id   AF-A0A349PVT2-F1
#
_cell.length_a   1.000
_cell.length_b   1.000
_cell.length_c   1.000
_cell.angle_alpha   90.00
_cell.angle_beta   90.00
_cell.angle_gamma   90.00
#
_symmetry.space_group_name_H-M   'P 1'
#
loop_
_entity.id
_entity.type
_entity.pdbx_description
1 polymer ?
#
loop_
_entity_poly.entity_id
_entity_poly.type
_entity_poly.pdbx_seq_one_letter_code
_entity_poly.pdbx_strand_id
1 'polypeptide(L)'
;MKVIELLKSKEWSGKVIDCVLRFALSFALAGAQVFGGYAPLALGMIGASGAGLRGVSALIGASAGAVLFLPFSHALRTFAAGVLIFTANNAFFDLKLYKKRAFLPLLCAGMMFSVEFVYVLRDGVGEAANCLMALLLCALGAMSGRALLSTGDKEKEDHPYAPLFILLGVLMAASSFETADGFAPGRILSMLAVLLFAFERGSAFAIPAALCIGLGMDLGAGGGSFVHAASYAFSAVLVNVTARGNRVASALWFALSILCFALPMNAHAGLVLLYEGLAATLLFLLIPSRFLRGKRLCSDEAAQEDAAVRRKIAASAAALRELYDSIARPRTLTEENPAAIFDRAAEKVCRSCALCSYCWEKEYQRTYTALNDATAALLRRGQGRGEDFPSYFSERCIHFSSFLSAVNGELRAYLLRRQYRRLLEDDRAKAASQYAQLSELMQSAADGALRPVSTQPVHSYEIGLSLRPKRGERVSGDSAAHFETEDGTLCLLLSDGMGCGE
;
A
#
# COMPACT_ATOMS: atom_id res chain seq x y z
N MET A 1 -10.41 54.77 -12.00
CA MET A 1 -11.71 54.56 -11.33
C MET A 1 -12.45 53.30 -11.80
N LYS A 2 -12.80 53.14 -13.09
CA LYS A 2 -13.54 51.95 -13.58
C LYS A 2 -12.87 50.58 -13.32
N VAL A 3 -11.54 50.48 -13.37
CA VAL A 3 -10.79 49.24 -13.06
C VAL A 3 -10.81 48.90 -11.56
N ILE A 4 -10.80 49.91 -10.70
CA ILE A 4 -10.90 49.74 -9.24
C ILE A 4 -12.32 49.33 -8.86
N GLU A 5 -13.35 49.88 -9.50
CA GLU A 5 -14.74 49.43 -9.33
C GLU A 5 -14.96 48.00 -9.82
N LEU A 6 -14.37 47.60 -10.95
CA LEU A 6 -14.45 46.22 -11.46
C LEU A 6 -13.71 45.21 -10.55
N LEU A 7 -12.53 45.57 -10.03
CA LEU A 7 -11.82 44.73 -9.05
C LEU A 7 -12.60 44.63 -7.74
N LYS A 8 -13.17 45.74 -7.26
CA LYS A 8 -14.02 45.78 -6.06
C LYS A 8 -15.31 44.98 -6.27
N SER A 9 -15.92 45.02 -7.46
CA SER A 9 -17.12 44.22 -7.80
C SER A 9 -16.81 42.73 -7.86
N LYS A 10 -15.65 42.33 -8.41
CA LYS A 10 -15.22 40.92 -8.47
C LYS A 10 -14.87 40.37 -7.09
N GLU A 11 -14.23 41.18 -6.25
CA GLU A 11 -13.89 40.83 -4.88
C GLU A 11 -15.12 40.80 -3.95
N TRP A 12 -16.07 41.73 -4.13
CA TRP A 12 -17.36 41.71 -3.43
C TRP A 12 -18.24 40.56 -3.88
N SER A 13 -18.28 40.26 -5.19
CA SER A 13 -19.00 39.10 -5.72
C SER A 13 -18.46 37.79 -5.12
N GLY A 14 -17.14 37.65 -5.01
CA GLY A 14 -16.51 36.51 -4.34
C GLY A 14 -16.91 36.39 -2.86
N LYS A 15 -16.91 37.50 -2.10
CA LYS A 15 -17.30 37.49 -0.68
C LYS A 15 -18.79 37.16 -0.48
N VAL A 16 -19.66 37.65 -1.35
CA VAL A 16 -21.10 37.36 -1.30
C VAL A 16 -21.38 35.88 -1.62
N ILE A 17 -20.72 35.33 -2.65
CA ILE A 17 -20.85 33.90 -3.00
C ILE A 17 -20.39 33.02 -1.82
N ASP A 18 -19.29 33.39 -1.17
CA ASP A 18 -18.76 32.68 0.01
C ASP A 18 -19.76 32.69 1.18
N CYS A 19 -20.43 33.82 1.42
CA CYS A 19 -21.44 33.94 2.46
C CYS A 19 -22.70 33.12 2.13
N VAL A 20 -23.16 33.15 0.88
CA VAL A 20 -24.32 32.37 0.40
C VAL A 20 -24.03 30.87 0.49
N LEU A 21 -22.82 30.44 0.12
CA LEU A 21 -22.40 29.04 0.23
C LEU A 21 -22.42 28.56 1.69
N ARG A 22 -21.86 29.35 2.61
CA ARG A 22 -21.84 29.01 4.06
C ARG A 22 -23.23 29.01 4.66
N PHE A 23 -24.10 29.93 4.24
CA PHE A 23 -25.51 29.93 4.61
C PHE A 23 -26.22 28.65 4.13
N ALA A 24 -26.07 28.29 2.86
CA ALA A 24 -26.72 27.12 2.29
C ALA A 24 -26.22 25.82 2.92
N LEU A 25 -24.90 25.71 3.16
CA LEU A 25 -24.30 24.55 3.82
C LEU A 25 -24.74 24.42 5.28
N SER A 26 -24.72 25.49 6.06
CA SER A 26 -25.15 25.42 7.46
C SER A 26 -26.66 25.18 7.59
N PHE A 27 -27.46 25.71 6.67
CA PHE A 27 -28.89 25.44 6.55
C PHE A 27 -29.16 23.96 6.26
N ALA A 28 -28.48 23.38 5.26
CA ALA A 28 -28.62 21.97 4.92
C ALA A 28 -28.16 21.08 6.08
N LEU A 29 -27.01 21.36 6.69
CA LEU A 29 -26.47 20.59 7.82
C LEU A 29 -27.34 20.67 9.08
N ALA A 30 -28.21 21.67 9.22
CA ALA A 30 -29.19 21.71 10.31
C ALA A 30 -30.24 20.60 10.18
N GLY A 31 -30.51 20.13 8.95
CA GLY A 31 -31.36 18.97 8.72
C GLY A 31 -30.72 17.65 9.14
N ALA A 32 -29.39 17.59 9.34
CA ALA A 32 -28.66 16.38 9.73
C ALA A 32 -28.87 16.05 11.21
N GLN A 33 -30.09 15.65 11.54
CA GLN A 33 -30.52 15.39 12.90
C GLN A 33 -29.95 14.07 13.40
N VAL A 34 -29.51 14.08 14.66
CA VAL A 34 -29.01 12.89 15.36
C VAL A 34 -29.82 12.73 16.64
N PHE A 35 -30.19 11.49 16.96
CA PHE A 35 -30.94 11.13 18.18
C PHE A 35 -32.20 11.96 18.42
N GLY A 36 -32.97 12.26 17.36
CA GLY A 36 -34.29 12.87 17.46
C GLY A 36 -34.33 14.37 17.75
N GLY A 37 -33.21 15.10 17.62
CA GLY A 37 -33.25 16.56 17.73
C GLY A 37 -31.92 17.31 17.81
N TYR A 38 -30.76 16.66 17.77
CA TYR A 38 -29.48 17.39 17.80
C TYR A 38 -28.99 17.67 16.37
N ALA A 39 -28.58 18.91 16.09
CA ALA A 39 -27.97 19.31 14.81
C ALA A 39 -26.48 19.69 14.99
N PRO A 40 -25.60 18.76 15.41
CA PRO A 40 -24.22 19.08 15.78
C PRO A 40 -23.35 19.54 14.60
N LEU A 41 -23.65 19.06 13.38
CA LEU A 41 -22.88 19.41 12.18
C LEU A 41 -23.10 20.87 11.76
N ALA A 42 -24.30 21.40 11.95
CA ALA A 42 -24.59 22.81 11.71
C ALA A 42 -23.79 23.72 12.66
N LEU A 43 -23.72 23.35 13.94
CA LEU A 43 -22.93 24.07 14.95
C LEU A 43 -21.43 24.03 14.64
N GLY A 44 -20.92 22.87 14.21
CA GLY A 44 -19.55 22.74 13.72
C GLY A 44 -19.27 23.65 12.52
N MET A 45 -20.21 23.77 11.58
CA MET A 45 -20.07 24.65 10.39
C MET A 45 -20.06 26.15 10.76
N ILE A 46 -20.81 26.57 11.77
CA ILE A 46 -20.75 27.93 12.33
C ILE A 46 -19.35 28.19 12.90
N GLY A 47 -18.81 27.22 13.65
CA GLY A 47 -17.45 27.22 14.16
C GLY A 47 -16.41 27.39 13.05
N ALA A 48 -16.48 26.53 12.03
CA ALA A 48 -15.59 26.53 10.87
C ALA A 48 -15.62 27.83 10.05
N SER A 49 -16.77 28.51 10.02
CA SER A 49 -16.96 29.74 9.25
C SER A 49 -16.21 30.94 9.83
N GLY A 50 -15.81 30.88 11.10
CA GLY A 50 -14.98 31.87 11.78
C GLY A 50 -15.70 33.19 12.11
N ALA A 51 -14.92 34.22 12.42
CA ALA A 51 -15.40 35.55 12.79
C ALA A 51 -15.88 36.39 11.59
N GLY A 52 -16.72 37.41 11.85
CA GLY A 52 -17.21 38.37 10.85
C GLY A 52 -18.42 37.92 10.01
N LEU A 53 -18.64 38.59 8.87
CA LEU A 53 -19.83 38.43 8.01
C LEU A 53 -20.09 36.98 7.54
N ARG A 54 -19.03 36.19 7.36
CA ARG A 54 -19.10 34.78 6.95
C ARG A 54 -19.60 33.87 8.07
N GLY A 55 -19.26 34.17 9.32
CA GLY A 55 -19.78 33.47 10.49
C GLY A 55 -21.25 33.82 10.74
N VAL A 56 -21.62 35.09 10.53
CA VAL A 56 -23.02 35.54 10.63
C VAL A 56 -23.89 34.84 9.59
N SER A 57 -23.45 34.72 8.34
CA SER A 57 -24.24 34.03 7.31
C SER A 57 -24.44 32.55 7.64
N ALA A 58 -23.42 31.87 8.18
CA ALA A 58 -23.53 30.50 8.65
C ALA A 58 -24.51 30.38 9.84
N LEU A 59 -24.46 31.32 10.79
CA LEU A 59 -25.38 31.35 11.93
C LEU A 59 -26.83 31.53 11.47
N ILE A 60 -27.10 32.49 10.58
CA ILE A 60 -28.46 32.71 10.05
C ILE A 60 -28.95 31.46 9.31
N GLY A 61 -28.09 30.82 8.50
CA GLY A 61 -28.43 29.58 7.79
C GLY A 61 -28.76 28.43 8.75
N ALA A 62 -27.92 28.18 9.76
CA ALA A 62 -28.15 27.15 10.76
C ALA A 62 -29.41 27.41 11.58
N SER A 63 -29.67 28.67 11.92
CA SER A 63 -30.86 29.07 12.68
C SER A 63 -32.15 28.88 11.86
N ALA A 64 -32.14 29.29 10.59
CA ALA A 64 -33.27 29.10 9.69
C ALA A 64 -33.54 27.60 9.44
N GLY A 65 -32.49 26.80 9.25
CA GLY A 65 -32.62 25.36 9.10
C GLY A 65 -33.12 24.68 10.38
N ALA A 66 -32.65 25.12 11.55
CA ALA A 66 -33.09 24.57 12.83
C ALA A 66 -34.58 24.82 13.10
N VAL A 67 -35.09 26.00 12.76
CA VAL A 67 -36.53 26.31 12.91
C VAL A 67 -37.40 25.46 11.97
N LEU A 68 -36.90 25.11 10.78
CA LEU A 68 -37.65 24.33 9.80
C LEU A 68 -37.59 22.81 10.05
N PHE A 69 -36.45 22.29 10.49
CA PHE A 69 -36.22 20.85 10.58
C PHE A 69 -36.34 20.29 12.00
N LEU A 70 -36.04 21.08 13.03
CA LEU A 70 -36.01 20.60 14.41
C LEU A 70 -37.28 20.96 15.18
N PRO A 71 -37.66 20.17 16.21
CA PRO A 71 -38.65 20.58 17.19
C PRO A 71 -38.26 21.90 17.85
N PHE A 72 -39.26 22.72 18.19
CA PHE A 72 -39.05 24.08 18.72
C PHE A 72 -38.07 24.14 19.91
N SER A 73 -38.13 23.16 20.82
CA SER A 73 -37.22 23.07 21.96
C SER A 73 -35.76 22.92 21.53
N HIS A 74 -35.47 22.01 20.59
CA HIS A 74 -34.12 21.77 20.11
C HIS A 74 -33.64 22.84 19.13
N ALA A 75 -34.55 23.47 18.39
CA ALA A 75 -34.25 24.63 17.56
C ALA A 75 -33.72 25.81 18.41
N LEU A 76 -34.36 26.08 19.56
CA LEU A 76 -33.90 27.11 20.50
C LEU A 76 -32.52 26.79 21.10
N ARG A 77 -32.28 25.53 21.48
CA ARG A 77 -30.95 25.09 21.98
C ARG A 77 -29.86 25.25 20.93
N THR A 78 -30.15 24.84 19.69
CA THR A 78 -29.23 24.96 18.56
C THR A 78 -28.95 26.44 18.24
N PHE A 79 -29.97 27.30 18.30
CA PHE A 79 -29.79 28.75 18.15
C PHE A 79 -28.89 29.33 19.24
N ALA A 80 -29.16 29.01 20.51
CA ALA A 80 -28.37 29.49 21.65
C ALA A 80 -26.90 29.03 21.55
N ALA A 81 -26.66 27.75 21.27
CA ALA A 81 -25.32 27.21 21.07
C ALA A 81 -24.62 27.87 19.86
N GLY A 82 -25.34 28.10 18.75
CA GLY A 82 -24.81 28.77 17.57
C GLY A 82 -24.36 30.21 17.85
N VAL A 83 -25.16 30.97 18.61
CA VAL A 83 -24.81 32.33 19.04
C VAL A 83 -23.57 32.31 19.92
N LEU A 84 -23.47 31.39 20.89
CA LEU A 84 -22.28 31.26 21.75
C LEU A 84 -21.02 30.89 20.96
N ILE A 85 -21.12 29.96 20.01
CA ILE A 85 -19.99 29.59 19.13
C ILE A 85 -19.56 30.79 18.30
N PHE A 86 -20.51 31.55 17.73
CA PHE A 86 -20.20 32.74 16.94
C PHE A 86 -19.56 33.85 17.79
N THR A 87 -20.09 34.15 18.98
CA THR A 87 -19.52 35.17 19.86
C THR A 87 -18.14 34.76 20.36
N ALA A 88 -17.95 33.50 20.74
CA ALA A 88 -16.65 32.96 21.12
C ALA A 88 -15.64 33.04 19.96
N ASN A 89 -16.04 32.72 18.73
CA ASN A 89 -15.19 32.87 17.55
C ASN A 89 -14.74 34.33 17.32
N ASN A 90 -15.61 35.32 17.55
CA ASN A 90 -15.21 36.73 17.44
C ASN A 90 -14.34 37.19 18.61
N ALA A 91 -14.61 36.72 19.83
CA ALA A 91 -13.87 37.12 21.02
C ALA A 91 -12.44 36.56 21.07
N PHE A 92 -12.26 35.30 20.63
CA PHE A 92 -10.97 34.60 20.70
C PHE A 92 -10.13 34.73 19.41
N PHE A 93 -10.63 35.40 18.37
CA PHE A 93 -9.97 35.50 17.06
C PHE A 93 -8.54 36.07 17.13
N ASP A 94 -8.31 37.08 17.98
CA ASP A 94 -7.01 37.78 18.07
C ASP A 94 -5.96 37.02 18.90
N LEU A 95 -6.35 35.95 19.61
CA LEU A 95 -5.45 35.23 20.50
C LEU A 95 -4.60 34.22 19.74
N LYS A 96 -3.31 34.10 20.11
CA LYS A 96 -2.39 33.10 19.56
C LYS A 96 -2.88 31.64 19.75
N LEU A 97 -3.76 31.41 20.73
CA LEU A 97 -4.43 30.12 20.95
C LEU A 97 -5.35 29.72 19.79
N TYR A 98 -5.99 30.67 19.11
CA TYR A 98 -6.90 30.41 17.98
C TYR A 98 -6.18 29.74 16.79
N LYS A 99 -4.86 29.95 16.67
CA LYS A 99 -4.02 29.32 15.65
C LYS A 99 -3.74 27.84 15.93
N LYS A 100 -3.97 27.34 17.15
CA LYS A 100 -3.76 25.92 17.48
C LYS A 100 -4.86 25.06 16.86
N ARG A 101 -4.48 23.94 16.24
CA ARG A 101 -5.38 23.02 15.53
C ARG A 101 -6.52 22.48 16.41
N ALA A 102 -6.24 22.19 17.69
CA ALA A 102 -7.22 21.64 18.63
C ALA A 102 -8.16 22.69 19.29
N PHE A 103 -7.88 23.99 19.15
CA PHE A 103 -8.64 25.03 19.85
C PHE A 103 -10.06 25.17 19.29
N LEU A 104 -10.20 25.17 17.97
CA LEU A 104 -11.51 25.31 17.31
C LEU A 104 -12.51 24.19 17.65
N PRO A 105 -12.16 22.88 17.51
CA PRO A 105 -13.09 21.81 17.88
C PRO A 105 -13.44 21.82 19.38
N LEU A 106 -12.47 22.12 20.25
CA LEU A 106 -12.69 22.21 21.69
C LEU A 106 -13.62 23.37 22.06
N LEU A 107 -13.49 24.50 21.37
CA LEU A 107 -14.37 25.67 21.55
C LEU A 107 -15.80 25.35 21.11
N CYS A 108 -15.99 24.72 19.95
CA CYS A 108 -17.32 24.36 19.47
C CYS A 108 -18.01 23.35 20.40
N ALA A 109 -17.29 22.31 20.81
CA ALA A 109 -17.80 21.33 21.77
C ALA A 109 -18.09 21.99 23.13
N GLY A 110 -17.18 22.81 23.67
CA GLY A 110 -17.38 23.47 24.96
C GLY A 110 -18.60 24.41 24.99
N MET A 111 -18.82 25.19 23.93
CA MET A 111 -19.98 26.08 23.84
C MET A 111 -21.29 25.30 23.68
N MET A 112 -21.30 24.22 22.90
CA MET A 112 -22.46 23.33 22.80
C MET A 112 -22.76 22.66 24.15
N PHE A 113 -21.73 22.14 24.84
CA PHE A 113 -21.87 21.54 26.16
C PHE A 113 -22.44 22.52 27.18
N SER A 114 -22.05 23.79 27.12
CA SER A 114 -22.54 24.81 28.07
C SER A 114 -24.07 24.98 28.00
N VAL A 115 -24.67 24.82 26.82
CA VAL A 115 -26.13 24.87 26.64
C VAL A 115 -26.78 23.55 27.04
N GLU A 116 -26.20 22.42 26.63
CA GLU A 116 -26.78 21.10 26.87
C GLU A 116 -26.58 20.58 28.30
N PHE A 117 -25.59 21.09 29.04
CA PHE A 117 -25.28 20.68 30.41
C PHE A 117 -26.48 20.82 31.35
N VAL A 118 -27.27 21.88 31.18
CA VAL A 118 -28.48 22.11 31.99
C VAL A 118 -29.52 21.00 31.77
N TYR A 119 -29.62 20.47 30.54
CA TYR A 119 -30.55 19.40 30.20
C TYR A 119 -30.01 18.03 30.61
N VAL A 120 -28.70 17.80 30.48
CA VAL A 120 -28.05 16.58 30.97
C VAL A 120 -28.22 16.43 32.49
N LEU A 121 -28.13 17.52 33.26
CA LEU A 121 -28.39 17.51 34.70
C LEU A 121 -29.85 17.20 35.06
N ARG A 122 -30.79 17.48 34.17
CA ARG A 122 -32.23 17.27 34.38
C ARG A 122 -32.65 15.84 34.08
N ASP A 123 -32.19 15.28 32.96
CA ASP A 123 -32.73 14.03 32.39
C ASP A 123 -31.81 12.80 32.58
N GLY A 124 -30.61 12.96 33.15
CA GLY A 124 -29.76 11.87 33.65
C GLY A 124 -28.86 11.18 32.61
N VAL A 125 -28.53 9.90 32.84
CA VAL A 125 -27.44 9.17 32.17
C VAL A 125 -27.68 8.93 30.66
N GLY A 126 -28.94 8.78 30.23
CA GLY A 126 -29.27 8.55 28.82
C GLY A 126 -28.98 9.78 27.94
N GLU A 127 -29.37 10.96 28.41
CA GLU A 127 -29.12 12.22 27.69
C GLU A 127 -27.64 12.59 27.67
N ALA A 128 -26.88 12.17 28.69
CA ALA A 128 -25.44 12.35 28.75
C ALA A 128 -24.71 11.63 27.61
N ALA A 129 -25.13 10.42 27.23
CA ALA A 129 -24.52 9.67 26.13
C ALA A 129 -24.81 10.33 24.76
N ASN A 130 -26.05 10.76 24.54
CA ASN A 130 -26.45 11.47 23.32
C ASN A 130 -25.70 12.81 23.18
N CYS A 131 -25.59 13.55 24.30
CA CYS A 131 -24.84 14.79 24.35
C CYS A 131 -23.35 14.55 24.03
N LEU A 132 -22.71 13.54 24.62
CA LEU A 132 -21.30 13.21 24.35
C LEU A 132 -21.05 12.88 22.87
N MET A 133 -21.94 12.13 22.24
CA MET A 133 -21.87 11.85 20.80
C MET A 133 -22.10 13.10 19.95
N ALA A 134 -23.06 13.95 20.33
CA ALA A 134 -23.32 15.21 19.64
C ALA A 134 -22.12 16.18 19.74
N LEU A 135 -21.43 16.22 20.88
CA LEU A 135 -20.19 16.99 21.06
C LEU A 135 -19.06 16.50 20.15
N LEU A 136 -18.87 15.17 20.05
CA LEU A 136 -17.89 14.57 19.16
C LEU A 136 -18.19 14.93 17.70
N LEU A 137 -19.44 14.80 17.27
CA LEU A 137 -19.87 15.14 15.90
C LEU A 137 -19.73 16.65 15.61
N CYS A 138 -19.98 17.51 16.59
CA CYS A 138 -19.80 18.95 16.47
C CYS A 138 -18.32 19.32 16.28
N ALA A 139 -17.43 18.71 17.08
CA ALA A 139 -15.99 18.88 16.95
C ALA A 139 -15.46 18.38 15.59
N LEU A 140 -15.89 17.20 15.14
CA LEU A 140 -15.56 16.66 13.82
C LEU A 140 -16.11 17.54 12.69
N GLY A 141 -17.33 18.05 12.85
CA GLY A 141 -17.97 19.00 11.93
C GLY A 141 -17.17 20.30 11.79
N ALA A 142 -16.65 20.83 12.90
CA ALA A 142 -15.81 22.03 12.89
C ALA A 142 -14.46 21.80 12.20
N MET A 143 -13.81 20.66 12.43
CA MET A 143 -12.55 20.32 11.76
C MET A 143 -12.73 20.09 10.26
N SER A 144 -13.74 19.31 9.88
CA SER A 144 -14.06 19.02 8.48
C SER A 144 -14.53 20.26 7.71
N GLY A 145 -15.38 21.09 8.34
CA GLY A 145 -15.81 22.36 7.77
C GLY A 145 -14.64 23.32 7.55
N ARG A 146 -13.69 23.40 8.49
CA ARG A 146 -12.48 24.23 8.34
C ARG A 146 -11.61 23.73 7.20
N ALA A 147 -11.38 22.43 7.10
CA ALA A 147 -10.60 21.85 6.00
C ALA A 147 -11.27 22.07 4.63
N LEU A 148 -12.61 22.00 4.56
CA LEU A 148 -13.37 22.27 3.34
C LEU A 148 -13.28 23.74 2.89
N LEU A 149 -13.38 24.67 3.86
CA LEU A 149 -13.36 26.11 3.61
C LEU A 149 -11.94 26.68 3.49
N SER A 150 -10.90 25.88 3.79
CA SER A 150 -9.51 26.28 3.67
C SER A 150 -9.12 26.43 2.19
N THR A 151 -8.49 27.55 1.86
CA THR A 151 -7.98 27.83 0.52
C THR A 151 -6.56 27.31 0.29
N GLY A 152 -5.90 26.75 1.31
CA GLY A 152 -4.55 26.21 1.21
C GLY A 152 -4.52 24.70 0.94
N ASP A 153 -3.74 24.28 -0.05
CA ASP A 153 -3.64 22.86 -0.46
C ASP A 153 -3.18 21.94 0.68
N LYS A 154 -2.35 22.44 1.61
CA LYS A 154 -1.80 21.67 2.74
C LYS A 154 -2.87 21.15 3.74
N GLU A 155 -3.92 21.93 4.02
CA GLU A 155 -4.98 21.47 4.95
C GLU A 155 -5.94 20.46 4.29
N LYS A 156 -6.00 20.44 2.94
CA LYS A 156 -6.79 19.47 2.18
C LYS A 156 -6.07 18.12 2.04
N GLU A 157 -4.75 18.14 1.90
CA GLU A 157 -3.91 16.93 1.93
C GLU A 157 -3.88 16.27 3.32
N ASP A 158 -3.84 17.07 4.41
CA ASP A 158 -3.85 16.55 5.79
C ASP A 158 -5.17 15.82 6.14
N HIS A 159 -6.30 16.13 5.46
CA HIS A 159 -7.63 15.61 5.78
C HIS A 159 -8.47 15.19 4.55
N PRO A 160 -8.11 14.07 3.88
CA PRO A 160 -8.79 13.61 2.66
C PRO A 160 -10.26 13.23 2.87
N TYR A 161 -10.66 12.91 4.11
CA TYR A 161 -12.03 12.53 4.48
C TYR A 161 -12.93 13.72 4.90
N ALA A 162 -12.38 14.93 5.04
CA ALA A 162 -13.16 16.11 5.43
C ALA A 162 -14.37 16.41 4.51
N PRO A 163 -14.24 16.42 3.17
CA PRO A 163 -15.39 16.62 2.28
C PRO A 163 -16.39 15.45 2.33
N LEU A 164 -15.93 14.23 2.61
CA LEU A 164 -16.81 13.06 2.79
C LEU A 164 -17.69 13.22 4.05
N PHE A 165 -17.14 13.78 5.12
CA PHE A 165 -17.89 14.01 6.36
C PHE A 165 -18.96 15.11 6.20
N ILE A 166 -18.69 16.15 5.41
CA ILE A 166 -19.70 17.17 5.07
C ILE A 166 -20.74 16.60 4.11
N LEU A 167 -20.33 15.79 3.13
CA LEU A 167 -21.26 15.06 2.26
C LEU A 167 -22.17 14.14 3.08
N LEU A 168 -21.63 13.43 4.07
CA LEU A 168 -22.41 12.62 5.01
C LEU A 168 -23.49 13.45 5.70
N GLY A 169 -23.13 14.62 6.24
CA GLY A 169 -24.09 15.54 6.85
C GLY A 169 -25.20 15.98 5.89
N VAL A 170 -24.86 16.32 4.64
CA VAL A 170 -25.86 16.70 3.63
C VAL A 170 -26.78 15.52 3.26
N LEU A 171 -26.24 14.31 3.16
CA LEU A 171 -27.03 13.10 2.90
C LEU A 171 -27.95 12.76 4.07
N MET A 172 -27.47 12.90 5.31
CA MET A 172 -28.29 12.73 6.52
C MET A 172 -29.44 13.75 6.57
N ALA A 173 -29.17 15.01 6.19
CA ALA A 173 -30.20 16.03 6.09
C ALA A 173 -31.27 15.69 5.04
N ALA A 174 -30.84 15.12 3.91
CA ALA A 174 -31.77 14.65 2.89
C ALA A 174 -32.57 13.41 3.32
N SER A 175 -32.06 12.60 4.27
CA SER A 175 -32.79 11.45 4.80
C SER A 175 -33.87 11.81 5.81
N SER A 176 -33.79 13.00 6.44
CA SER A 176 -34.83 13.47 7.37
C SER A 176 -36.18 13.75 6.71
N PHE A 177 -36.24 13.79 5.38
CA PHE A 177 -37.49 13.85 4.63
C PHE A 177 -38.02 12.44 4.37
N GLU A 178 -38.69 11.85 5.36
CA GLU A 178 -39.39 10.58 5.17
C GLU A 178 -40.79 10.81 4.58
N THR A 179 -41.10 10.09 3.50
CA THR A 179 -42.46 10.05 2.95
C THR A 179 -43.35 9.08 3.73
N ALA A 180 -44.67 9.21 3.59
CA ALA A 180 -45.65 8.44 4.38
C ALA A 180 -45.51 6.91 4.31
N ASP A 181 -44.89 6.38 3.25
CA ASP A 181 -44.63 4.95 3.05
C ASP A 181 -43.25 4.50 3.57
N GLY A 182 -42.54 5.37 4.30
CA GLY A 182 -41.22 5.10 4.86
C GLY A 182 -40.07 5.25 3.87
N PHE A 183 -40.29 5.78 2.67
CA PHE A 183 -39.23 6.04 1.69
C PHE A 183 -38.48 7.34 2.00
N ALA A 184 -37.15 7.30 1.99
CA ALA A 184 -36.29 8.46 2.22
C ALA A 184 -35.34 8.70 1.02
N PRO A 185 -35.46 9.82 0.28
CA PRO A 185 -34.60 10.11 -0.86
C PRO A 185 -33.13 10.26 -0.47
N GLY A 186 -32.84 10.69 0.76
CA GLY A 186 -31.48 10.73 1.29
C GLY A 186 -30.81 9.35 1.38
N ARG A 187 -31.57 8.28 1.71
CA ARG A 187 -31.04 6.92 1.74
C ARG A 187 -30.69 6.42 0.34
N ILE A 188 -31.53 6.72 -0.66
CA ILE A 188 -31.25 6.41 -2.08
C ILE A 188 -29.97 7.12 -2.55
N LEU A 189 -29.82 8.42 -2.25
CA LEU A 189 -28.62 9.18 -2.59
C LEU A 189 -27.37 8.66 -1.85
N SER A 190 -27.54 8.17 -0.62
CA SER A 190 -26.45 7.57 0.15
C SER A 190 -25.97 6.25 -0.46
N MET A 191 -26.89 5.37 -0.87
CA MET A 191 -26.59 4.12 -1.58
C MET A 191 -25.94 4.40 -2.93
N LEU A 192 -26.41 5.43 -3.66
CA LEU A 192 -25.77 5.88 -4.88
C LEU A 192 -24.32 6.33 -4.63
N ALA A 193 -24.09 7.16 -3.60
CA ALA A 193 -22.76 7.63 -3.25
C ALA A 193 -21.81 6.48 -2.91
N VAL A 194 -22.31 5.48 -2.14
CA VAL A 194 -21.56 4.26 -1.83
C VAL A 194 -21.22 3.48 -3.10
N LEU A 195 -22.17 3.30 -4.01
CA LEU A 195 -21.95 2.60 -5.27
C LEU A 195 -20.98 3.35 -6.19
N LEU A 196 -21.04 4.68 -6.23
CA LEU A 196 -20.08 5.53 -6.95
C LEU A 196 -18.68 5.42 -6.35
N PHE A 197 -18.54 5.49 -5.03
CA PHE A 197 -17.24 5.32 -4.37
C PHE A 197 -16.68 3.91 -4.56
N ALA A 198 -17.52 2.88 -4.52
CA ALA A 198 -17.12 1.51 -4.78
C ALA A 198 -16.73 1.25 -6.24
N PHE A 199 -17.30 2.01 -7.18
CA PHE A 199 -16.99 1.91 -8.61
C PHE A 199 -15.75 2.72 -9.02
N GLU A 200 -15.60 3.95 -8.50
CA GLU A 200 -14.54 4.88 -8.91
C GLU A 200 -13.28 4.81 -8.04
N ARG A 201 -13.42 4.47 -6.75
CA ARG A 201 -12.31 4.44 -5.77
C ARG A 201 -12.00 3.01 -5.35
N GLY A 202 -10.74 2.77 -4.99
CA GLY A 202 -10.30 1.46 -4.49
C GLY A 202 -10.92 1.11 -3.13
N SER A 203 -10.81 -0.18 -2.78
CA SER A 203 -11.36 -0.74 -1.53
C SER A 203 -10.88 0.00 -0.27
N ALA A 204 -9.66 0.55 -0.28
CA ALA A 204 -9.07 1.31 0.81
C ALA A 204 -9.89 2.54 1.23
N PHE A 205 -10.54 3.23 0.28
CA PHE A 205 -11.39 4.38 0.57
C PHE A 205 -12.88 4.01 0.59
N ALA A 206 -13.32 3.15 -0.33
CA ALA A 206 -14.74 2.85 -0.52
C ALA A 206 -15.38 2.15 0.70
N ILE A 207 -14.68 1.21 1.34
CA ILE A 207 -15.23 0.44 2.46
C ILE A 207 -15.38 1.32 3.72
N PRO A 208 -14.35 2.06 4.18
CA PRO A 208 -14.52 2.98 5.30
C PRO A 208 -15.56 4.06 5.03
N ALA A 209 -15.59 4.61 3.81
CA ALA A 209 -16.60 5.59 3.42
C ALA A 209 -18.02 5.02 3.50
N ALA A 210 -18.25 3.80 3.00
CA ALA A 210 -19.54 3.13 3.06
C ALA A 210 -19.99 2.85 4.49
N LEU A 211 -19.06 2.43 5.35
CA LEU A 211 -19.34 2.23 6.77
C LEU A 211 -19.70 3.55 7.46
N CYS A 212 -18.96 4.64 7.21
CA CYS A 212 -19.28 5.96 7.77
C CYS A 212 -20.64 6.47 7.28
N ILE A 213 -20.96 6.28 6.00
CA ILE A 213 -22.24 6.69 5.42
C ILE A 213 -23.38 5.89 6.05
N GLY A 214 -23.25 4.57 6.13
CA GLY A 214 -24.27 3.71 6.72
C GLY A 214 -24.47 3.96 8.22
N LEU A 215 -23.39 4.15 8.99
CA LEU A 215 -23.47 4.55 10.40
C LEU A 215 -24.15 5.91 10.57
N GLY A 216 -23.94 6.86 9.66
CA GLY A 216 -24.66 8.13 9.67
C GLY A 216 -26.17 7.95 9.44
N MET A 217 -26.56 7.08 8.51
CA MET A 217 -27.99 6.78 8.27
C MET A 217 -28.64 6.08 9.48
N ASP A 218 -27.94 5.13 10.09
CA ASP A 218 -28.41 4.43 11.30
C ASP A 218 -28.56 5.39 12.50
N LEU A 219 -27.64 6.35 12.65
CA LEU A 219 -27.70 7.41 13.67
C LEU A 219 -28.87 8.39 13.43
N GLY A 220 -29.17 8.71 12.17
CA GLY A 220 -30.29 9.57 11.80
C GLY A 220 -31.65 8.91 12.02
N ALA A 221 -31.74 7.60 11.78
CA ALA A 221 -32.98 6.83 11.97
C ALA A 221 -33.35 6.61 13.45
N GLY A 222 -32.43 6.84 14.40
CA GLY A 222 -32.70 6.84 15.84
C GLY A 222 -33.08 5.50 16.48
N GLY A 223 -33.08 4.40 15.72
CA GLY A 223 -33.57 3.08 16.15
C GLY A 223 -32.51 2.13 16.75
N GLY A 224 -31.24 2.56 16.88
CA GLY A 224 -30.16 1.72 17.44
C GLY A 224 -29.81 0.48 16.61
N SER A 225 -30.36 0.35 15.40
CA SER A 225 -30.11 -0.72 14.45
C SER A 225 -28.90 -0.37 13.58
N PHE A 226 -28.06 -1.34 13.25
CA PHE A 226 -26.85 -1.17 12.41
C PHE A 226 -27.03 -1.72 10.99
N VAL A 227 -28.28 -1.74 10.50
CA VAL A 227 -28.65 -2.40 9.24
C VAL A 227 -28.11 -1.65 8.02
N HIS A 228 -28.11 -0.31 8.03
CA HIS A 228 -27.58 0.47 6.90
C HIS A 228 -26.05 0.40 6.87
N ALA A 229 -25.38 0.49 8.03
CA ALA A 229 -23.94 0.31 8.14
C ALA A 229 -23.48 -1.05 7.60
N ALA A 230 -24.13 -2.14 8.01
CA ALA A 230 -23.77 -3.49 7.59
C ALA A 230 -24.04 -3.71 6.09
N SER A 231 -25.22 -3.32 5.60
CA SER A 231 -25.61 -3.51 4.21
C SER A 231 -24.74 -2.69 3.25
N TYR A 232 -24.40 -1.44 3.59
CA TYR A 232 -23.60 -0.57 2.71
C TYR A 232 -22.14 -1.01 2.66
N ALA A 233 -21.56 -1.37 3.82
CA ALA A 233 -20.20 -1.87 3.88
C ALA A 233 -20.05 -3.20 3.12
N PHE A 234 -20.98 -4.13 3.31
CA PHE A 234 -20.98 -5.41 2.60
C PHE A 234 -21.15 -5.23 1.09
N SER A 235 -22.05 -4.34 0.67
CA SER A 235 -22.23 -4.00 -0.75
C SER A 235 -20.97 -3.39 -1.36
N ALA A 236 -20.28 -2.51 -0.64
CA ALA A 236 -19.01 -1.93 -1.09
C ALA A 236 -17.90 -2.99 -1.24
N VAL A 237 -17.83 -3.95 -0.32
CA VAL A 237 -16.88 -5.08 -0.39
C VAL A 237 -17.15 -5.93 -1.62
N LEU A 238 -18.40 -6.38 -1.82
CA LEU A 238 -18.76 -7.22 -2.97
C LEU A 238 -18.43 -6.54 -4.30
N VAL A 239 -18.82 -5.28 -4.47
CA VAL A 239 -18.54 -4.53 -5.71
C VAL A 239 -17.03 -4.41 -5.97
N ASN A 240 -16.21 -4.18 -4.94
CA ASN A 240 -14.76 -4.03 -5.08
C ASN A 240 -14.01 -5.34 -5.35
N VAL A 241 -14.52 -6.47 -4.84
CA VAL A 241 -13.90 -7.79 -4.99
C VAL A 241 -14.25 -8.41 -6.35
N THR A 242 -15.51 -8.35 -6.77
CA THR A 242 -16.01 -9.13 -7.92
C THR A 242 -16.12 -8.35 -9.22
N ALA A 243 -16.26 -7.02 -9.17
CA ALA A 243 -16.68 -6.21 -10.32
C ALA A 243 -15.75 -5.03 -10.62
N ARG A 244 -14.42 -5.26 -10.60
CA ARG A 244 -13.45 -4.22 -10.96
C ARG A 244 -13.62 -3.77 -12.41
N GLY A 245 -14.18 -2.57 -12.60
CA GLY A 245 -14.24 -1.88 -13.90
C GLY A 245 -15.45 -2.15 -14.78
N ASN A 246 -16.32 -3.12 -14.46
CA ASN A 246 -17.56 -3.37 -15.22
C ASN A 246 -18.79 -2.81 -14.50
N ARG A 247 -19.38 -1.77 -15.08
CA ARG A 247 -20.52 -1.03 -14.54
C ARG A 247 -21.76 -1.91 -14.28
N VAL A 248 -22.08 -2.81 -15.20
CA VAL A 248 -23.28 -3.66 -15.07
C VAL A 248 -23.05 -4.70 -13.99
N ALA A 249 -21.86 -5.29 -13.93
CA ALA A 249 -21.49 -6.23 -12.88
C ALA A 249 -21.54 -5.57 -11.49
N SER A 250 -21.01 -4.35 -11.34
CA SER A 250 -21.08 -3.61 -10.07
C SER A 250 -22.52 -3.36 -9.62
N ALA A 251 -23.41 -3.00 -10.55
CA ALA A 251 -24.83 -2.79 -10.24
C ALA A 251 -25.53 -4.09 -9.83
N LEU A 252 -25.25 -5.21 -10.50
CA LEU A 252 -25.82 -6.52 -10.18
C LEU A 252 -25.36 -7.02 -8.81
N TRP A 253 -24.07 -6.91 -8.50
CA TRP A 253 -23.53 -7.33 -7.20
C TRP A 253 -24.03 -6.46 -6.05
N PHE A 254 -24.24 -5.16 -6.29
CA PHE A 254 -24.85 -4.25 -5.31
C PHE A 254 -26.34 -4.55 -5.08
N ALA A 255 -27.10 -4.89 -6.14
CA ALA A 255 -28.49 -5.31 -5.97
C ALA A 255 -28.59 -6.65 -5.22
N LEU A 256 -27.68 -7.59 -5.53
CA LEU A 256 -27.62 -8.88 -4.86
C LEU A 256 -27.28 -8.75 -3.37
N SER A 257 -26.32 -7.90 -3.01
CA SER A 257 -25.96 -7.66 -1.60
C SER A 257 -27.12 -7.06 -0.81
N ILE A 258 -27.87 -6.12 -1.38
CA ILE A 258 -29.06 -5.55 -0.75
C ILE A 258 -30.16 -6.60 -0.59
N LEU A 259 -30.37 -7.46 -1.60
CA LEU A 259 -31.33 -8.56 -1.52
C LEU A 259 -30.98 -9.54 -0.39
N CYS A 260 -29.71 -9.90 -0.22
CA CYS A 260 -29.26 -10.77 0.87
C CYS A 260 -29.56 -10.18 2.26
N PHE A 261 -29.49 -8.86 2.43
CA PHE A 261 -29.82 -8.19 3.69
C PHE A 261 -31.33 -7.93 3.88
N ALA A 262 -32.10 -7.85 2.79
CA ALA A 262 -33.54 -7.67 2.86
C ALA A 262 -34.30 -8.94 3.29
N LEU A 263 -33.80 -10.14 2.96
CA LEU A 263 -34.47 -11.42 3.24
C LEU A 263 -34.66 -11.76 4.73
N PRO A 264 -33.69 -11.52 5.63
CA PRO A 264 -33.84 -11.82 7.06
C PRO A 264 -34.66 -10.77 7.83
N MET A 265 -35.02 -9.66 7.19
CA MET A 265 -35.70 -8.53 7.83
C MET A 265 -37.23 -8.67 7.78
N ASN A 266 -37.93 -7.90 8.61
CA ASN A 266 -39.40 -7.80 8.56
C ASN A 266 -39.87 -7.39 7.16
N ALA A 267 -41.01 -7.94 6.71
CA ALA A 267 -41.51 -7.76 5.33
C ALA A 267 -41.55 -6.29 4.88
N HIS A 268 -42.04 -5.38 5.73
CA HIS A 268 -42.10 -3.95 5.40
C HIS A 268 -40.70 -3.30 5.33
N ALA A 269 -39.83 -3.57 6.31
CA ALA A 269 -38.49 -2.98 6.35
C ALA A 269 -37.57 -3.51 5.23
N GLY A 270 -37.65 -4.80 4.93
CA GLY A 270 -36.92 -5.43 3.84
C GLY A 270 -37.35 -4.90 2.46
N LEU A 271 -38.66 -4.67 2.26
CA LEU A 271 -39.17 -4.10 1.01
C LEU A 271 -38.70 -2.66 0.80
N VAL A 272 -38.74 -1.81 1.83
CA VAL A 272 -38.24 -0.43 1.74
C VAL A 272 -36.76 -0.42 1.36
N LEU A 273 -35.92 -1.23 2.04
CA LEU A 273 -34.49 -1.33 1.73
C LEU A 273 -34.24 -1.81 0.29
N LEU A 274 -35.03 -2.77 -0.19
CA LEU A 274 -34.92 -3.30 -1.55
C LEU A 274 -35.31 -2.26 -2.59
N TYR A 275 -36.42 -1.54 -2.41
CA TYR A 275 -36.85 -0.52 -3.36
C TYR A 275 -35.88 0.66 -3.40
N GLU A 276 -35.34 1.09 -2.26
CA GLU A 276 -34.32 2.14 -2.20
C GLU A 276 -33.01 1.70 -2.90
N GLY A 277 -32.61 0.44 -2.69
CA GLY A 277 -31.46 -0.16 -3.37
C GLY A 277 -31.64 -0.26 -4.88
N LEU A 278 -32.82 -0.66 -5.34
CA LEU A 278 -33.16 -0.72 -6.76
C LEU A 278 -33.22 0.67 -7.40
N ALA A 279 -33.76 1.67 -6.68
CA ALA A 279 -33.76 3.05 -7.15
C ALA A 279 -32.32 3.60 -7.28
N ALA A 280 -31.44 3.32 -6.32
CA ALA A 280 -30.04 3.74 -6.36
C ALA A 280 -29.25 3.06 -7.49
N THR A 281 -29.47 1.77 -7.73
CA THR A 281 -28.83 1.04 -8.85
C THR A 281 -29.33 1.51 -10.21
N LEU A 282 -30.63 1.78 -10.36
CA LEU A 282 -31.19 2.33 -11.59
C LEU A 282 -30.62 3.72 -11.88
N LEU A 283 -30.56 4.59 -10.87
CA LEU A 283 -29.97 5.91 -11.00
C LEU A 283 -28.47 5.81 -11.36
N PHE A 284 -27.75 4.88 -10.73
CA PHE A 284 -26.35 4.59 -11.06
C PHE A 284 -26.18 4.16 -12.51
N LEU A 285 -27.12 3.42 -13.12
CA LEU A 285 -27.08 3.01 -14.53
C LEU A 285 -27.50 4.13 -15.51
N LEU A 286 -28.31 5.09 -15.06
CA LEU A 286 -28.72 6.26 -15.84
C LEU A 286 -27.62 7.34 -15.97
N ILE A 287 -26.70 7.42 -15.00
CA ILE A 287 -25.62 8.44 -15.02
C ILE A 287 -24.72 8.27 -16.26
N PRO A 288 -24.56 9.27 -17.15
CA PRO A 288 -23.72 9.10 -18.33
C PRO A 288 -22.26 8.77 -17.97
N SER A 289 -21.63 7.83 -18.68
CA SER A 289 -20.24 7.40 -18.45
C SER A 289 -19.20 8.53 -18.61
N ARG A 290 -19.61 9.68 -19.15
CA ARG A 290 -18.81 10.91 -19.24
C ARG A 290 -18.58 11.58 -17.89
N PHE A 291 -19.51 11.45 -16.94
CA PHE A 291 -19.37 11.98 -15.58
C PHE A 291 -18.59 11.03 -14.68
N LEU A 292 -18.70 9.72 -14.90
CA LEU A 292 -17.99 8.66 -14.17
C LEU A 292 -16.51 8.49 -14.60
N ARG A 293 -16.11 9.14 -15.70
CA ARG A 293 -14.72 9.18 -16.20
C ARG A 293 -13.94 10.38 -15.64
N GLY A 294 -14.45 11.07 -14.62
CA GLY A 294 -13.69 12.04 -13.86
C GLY A 294 -12.44 11.38 -13.29
N LYS A 295 -11.26 11.85 -13.72
CA LYS A 295 -9.89 11.45 -13.30
C LYS A 295 -9.88 10.29 -12.30
N ARG A 296 -9.61 9.06 -12.77
CA ARG A 296 -9.22 7.93 -11.92
C ARG A 296 -8.01 8.33 -11.06
N LEU A 297 -8.23 9.01 -9.95
CA LEU A 297 -7.21 9.41 -8.98
C LEU A 297 -6.53 8.17 -8.37
N CYS A 298 -7.20 7.00 -8.38
CA CYS A 298 -6.62 5.73 -7.98
C CYS A 298 -6.00 4.91 -9.14
N SER A 299 -6.06 5.36 -10.40
CA SER A 299 -5.13 4.79 -11.39
C SER A 299 -3.71 5.19 -11.01
N ASP A 300 -3.50 6.37 -10.42
CA ASP A 300 -2.19 6.79 -9.94
C ASP A 300 -1.81 6.06 -8.66
N GLU A 301 -2.68 5.88 -7.65
CA GLU A 301 -2.30 5.16 -6.41
C GLU A 301 -2.05 3.65 -6.61
N ALA A 302 -2.91 2.93 -7.33
CA ALA A 302 -2.67 1.52 -7.64
C ALA A 302 -1.50 1.36 -8.62
N ALA A 303 -1.36 2.25 -9.62
CA ALA A 303 -0.15 2.27 -10.45
C ALA A 303 1.08 2.74 -9.69
N GLN A 304 0.95 3.47 -8.57
CA GLN A 304 2.05 3.94 -7.73
C GLN A 304 2.46 2.87 -6.73
N GLU A 305 1.54 2.06 -6.21
CA GLU A 305 1.84 0.82 -5.50
C GLU A 305 2.50 -0.20 -6.44
N ASP A 306 1.93 -0.43 -7.63
CA ASP A 306 2.55 -1.28 -8.65
C ASP A 306 3.90 -0.71 -9.11
N ALA A 307 4.04 0.61 -9.27
CA ALA A 307 5.31 1.25 -9.61
C ALA A 307 6.32 1.20 -8.45
N ALA A 308 5.87 1.26 -7.19
CA ALA A 308 6.74 1.12 -6.02
C ALA A 308 7.25 -0.32 -5.89
N VAL A 309 6.38 -1.31 -6.10
CA VAL A 309 6.75 -2.72 -6.16
C VAL A 309 7.70 -2.97 -7.35
N ARG A 310 7.41 -2.44 -8.54
CA ARG A 310 8.30 -2.49 -9.71
C ARG A 310 9.66 -1.86 -9.43
N ARG A 311 9.70 -0.66 -8.82
CA ARG A 311 10.95 0.00 -8.46
C ARG A 311 11.76 -0.83 -7.48
N LYS A 312 11.12 -1.49 -6.52
CA LYS A 312 11.80 -2.41 -5.59
C LYS A 312 12.35 -3.63 -6.31
N ILE A 313 11.56 -4.28 -7.18
CA ILE A 313 12.00 -5.47 -7.93
C ILE A 313 13.15 -5.11 -8.88
N ALA A 314 13.03 -4.01 -9.62
CA ALA A 314 14.08 -3.51 -10.52
C ALA A 314 15.35 -3.09 -9.76
N ALA A 315 15.22 -2.46 -8.59
CA ALA A 315 16.38 -2.14 -7.75
C ALA A 315 17.06 -3.41 -7.22
N SER A 316 16.30 -4.42 -6.81
CA SER A 316 16.84 -5.73 -6.42
C SER A 316 17.53 -6.44 -7.57
N ALA A 317 16.96 -6.40 -8.79
CA ALA A 317 17.58 -6.95 -9.99
C ALA A 317 18.90 -6.24 -10.34
N ALA A 318 18.94 -4.91 -10.21
CA ALA A 318 20.15 -4.12 -10.41
C ALA A 318 21.24 -4.45 -9.38
N ALA A 319 20.87 -4.60 -8.09
CA ALA A 319 21.81 -4.99 -7.04
C ALA A 319 22.40 -6.39 -7.29
N LEU A 320 21.59 -7.35 -7.75
CA LEU A 320 22.08 -8.68 -8.15
C LEU A 320 23.04 -8.60 -9.34
N ARG A 321 22.81 -7.68 -10.27
CA ARG A 321 23.70 -7.47 -11.42
C ARG A 321 25.04 -6.86 -11.02
N GLU A 322 25.04 -5.94 -10.06
CA GLU A 322 26.27 -5.39 -9.49
C GLU A 322 27.07 -6.46 -8.73
N LEU A 323 26.39 -7.34 -7.98
CA LEU A 323 27.03 -8.50 -7.36
C LEU A 323 27.63 -9.44 -8.40
N TYR A 324 26.91 -9.73 -9.49
CA TYR A 324 27.44 -10.47 -10.62
C TYR A 324 28.72 -9.83 -11.17
N ASP A 325 28.72 -8.53 -11.49
CA ASP A 325 29.88 -7.84 -12.06
C ASP A 325 31.09 -7.85 -11.10
N SER A 326 30.83 -7.84 -9.79
CA SER A 326 31.87 -7.95 -8.76
C SER A 326 32.52 -9.34 -8.68
N ILE A 327 31.73 -10.41 -8.85
CA ILE A 327 32.17 -11.81 -8.77
C ILE A 327 32.78 -12.27 -10.09
N ALA A 328 32.20 -11.84 -11.21
CA ALA A 328 32.60 -12.21 -12.56
C ALA A 328 33.92 -11.55 -12.97
N ARG A 329 34.35 -10.48 -12.29
CA ARG A 329 35.61 -9.79 -12.61
C ARG A 329 36.78 -10.78 -12.47
N PRO A 330 37.46 -11.14 -13.58
CA PRO A 330 38.58 -12.07 -13.51
C PRO A 330 39.68 -11.41 -12.69
N ARG A 331 40.01 -12.01 -11.54
CA ARG A 331 41.25 -11.68 -10.85
C ARG A 331 42.37 -12.22 -11.73
N THR A 332 43.29 -11.35 -12.16
CA THR A 332 44.53 -11.75 -12.80
C THR A 332 45.41 -12.47 -11.77
N LEU A 333 45.04 -13.70 -11.43
CA LEU A 333 45.90 -14.62 -10.72
C LEU A 333 46.85 -15.17 -11.78
N THR A 334 48.02 -14.54 -11.93
CA THR A 334 49.11 -15.08 -12.73
C THR A 334 49.29 -16.56 -12.38
N GLU A 335 49.28 -17.44 -13.39
CA GLU A 335 49.63 -18.84 -13.19
C GLU A 335 51.01 -18.88 -12.51
N GLU A 336 51.12 -19.64 -11.43
CA GLU A 336 52.38 -19.77 -10.70
C GLU A 336 53.40 -20.43 -11.64
N ASN A 337 54.55 -19.80 -11.86
CA ASN A 337 55.57 -20.33 -12.76
C ASN A 337 56.09 -21.68 -12.21
N PRO A 338 56.15 -22.77 -13.01
CA PRO A 338 56.69 -24.07 -12.59
C PRO A 338 58.09 -24.00 -11.97
N ALA A 339 58.89 -22.98 -12.30
CA ALA A 339 60.19 -22.73 -11.68
C ALA A 339 60.12 -22.63 -10.14
N ALA A 340 58.99 -22.15 -9.59
CA ALA A 340 58.79 -22.02 -8.15
C ALA A 340 58.82 -23.37 -7.40
N ILE A 341 58.59 -24.49 -8.10
CA ILE A 341 58.71 -25.85 -7.53
C ILE A 341 60.17 -26.10 -7.16
N PHE A 342 61.09 -25.75 -8.06
CA PHE A 342 62.52 -25.98 -7.87
C PHE A 342 63.14 -24.98 -6.90
N ASP A 343 62.72 -23.71 -6.95
CA ASP A 343 63.20 -22.70 -6.00
C ASP A 343 62.87 -23.10 -4.54
N ARG A 344 61.64 -23.57 -4.29
CA ARG A 344 61.22 -24.05 -2.97
C ARG A 344 61.91 -25.35 -2.56
N ALA A 345 62.17 -26.25 -3.50
CA ALA A 345 62.92 -27.47 -3.23
C ALA A 345 64.40 -27.17 -2.91
N ALA A 346 65.00 -26.23 -3.63
CA ALA A 346 66.36 -25.76 -3.42
C ALA A 346 66.51 -25.05 -2.06
N GLU A 347 65.52 -24.25 -1.66
CA GLU A 347 65.52 -23.61 -0.34
C GLU A 347 65.56 -24.63 0.81
N LYS A 348 64.90 -25.78 0.65
CA LYS A 348 64.86 -26.85 1.66
C LYS A 348 66.15 -27.69 1.73
N VAL A 349 66.82 -27.91 0.60
CA VAL A 349 67.92 -28.89 0.50
C VAL A 349 69.26 -28.25 0.15
N CYS A 350 69.29 -27.28 -0.76
CA CYS A 350 70.53 -26.64 -1.23
C CYS A 350 71.04 -25.59 -0.24
N ARG A 351 70.19 -24.94 0.55
CA ARG A 351 70.59 -23.87 1.48
C ARG A 351 71.64 -24.31 2.52
N SER A 352 71.57 -25.56 2.99
CA SER A 352 72.51 -26.16 3.93
C SER A 352 73.57 -27.06 3.26
N CYS A 353 73.62 -27.09 1.92
CA CYS A 353 74.53 -27.96 1.17
C CYS A 353 75.91 -27.31 0.99
N ALA A 354 76.97 -28.09 1.18
CA ALA A 354 78.36 -27.62 1.01
C ALA A 354 78.69 -27.18 -0.44
N LEU A 355 77.97 -27.69 -1.44
CA LEU A 355 78.15 -27.36 -2.86
C LEU A 355 77.21 -26.26 -3.37
N CYS A 356 76.51 -25.54 -2.49
CA CYS A 356 75.50 -24.55 -2.88
C CYS A 356 76.06 -23.44 -3.79
N SER A 357 77.17 -22.80 -3.39
CA SER A 357 77.83 -21.75 -4.19
C SER A 357 78.35 -22.28 -5.53
N TYR A 358 78.81 -23.52 -5.58
CA TYR A 358 79.22 -24.15 -6.84
C TYR A 358 78.02 -24.34 -7.79
N CYS A 359 76.91 -24.88 -7.31
CA CYS A 359 75.72 -25.17 -8.12
C CYS A 359 74.94 -23.92 -8.55
N TRP A 360 74.85 -22.90 -7.70
CA TRP A 360 74.00 -21.72 -7.91
C TRP A 360 74.76 -20.44 -8.29
N GLU A 361 76.09 -20.37 -8.12
CA GLU A 361 76.90 -19.23 -8.61
C GLU A 361 77.76 -19.62 -9.81
N LYS A 362 78.59 -20.66 -9.69
CA LYS A 362 79.54 -21.06 -10.75
C LYS A 362 78.89 -21.82 -11.90
N GLU A 363 78.00 -22.77 -11.59
CA GLU A 363 77.35 -23.66 -12.56
C GLU A 363 75.83 -23.43 -12.65
N TYR A 364 75.39 -22.19 -12.39
CA TYR A 364 73.97 -21.80 -12.40
C TYR A 364 73.25 -22.26 -13.67
N GLN A 365 73.83 -21.98 -14.84
CA GLN A 365 73.19 -22.27 -16.12
C GLN A 365 72.96 -23.77 -16.35
N ARG A 366 73.94 -24.62 -16.00
CA ARG A 366 73.80 -26.07 -16.11
C ARG A 366 72.79 -26.62 -15.11
N THR A 367 72.78 -26.10 -13.89
CA THR A 367 71.78 -26.46 -12.87
C THR A 367 70.37 -26.08 -13.33
N TYR A 368 70.17 -24.85 -13.78
CA TYR A 368 68.87 -24.35 -14.23
C TYR A 368 68.34 -25.13 -15.45
N THR A 369 69.20 -25.42 -16.42
CA THR A 369 68.83 -26.20 -17.61
C THR A 369 68.40 -27.62 -17.23
N ALA A 370 69.16 -28.30 -16.35
CA ALA A 370 68.81 -29.64 -15.87
C ALA A 370 67.43 -29.71 -15.20
N LEU A 371 67.06 -28.66 -14.44
CA LEU A 371 65.77 -28.58 -13.76
C LEU A 371 64.63 -28.29 -14.75
N ASN A 372 64.87 -27.41 -15.72
CA ASN A 372 63.89 -27.11 -16.78
C ASN A 372 63.61 -28.31 -17.67
N ASP A 373 64.65 -29.06 -18.06
CA ASP A 373 64.52 -30.28 -18.88
C ASP A 373 63.63 -31.32 -18.17
N ALA A 374 63.77 -31.46 -16.85
CA ALA A 374 62.97 -32.36 -16.05
C ALA A 374 61.50 -31.89 -15.93
N THR A 375 61.23 -30.58 -15.97
CA THR A 375 59.91 -29.99 -15.67
C THR A 375 58.77 -30.60 -16.47
N ALA A 376 58.97 -30.79 -17.77
CA ALA A 376 57.93 -31.33 -18.66
C ALA A 376 57.57 -32.79 -18.35
N ALA A 377 58.52 -33.59 -17.88
CA ALA A 377 58.29 -34.97 -17.47
C ALA A 377 57.60 -35.03 -16.10
N LEU A 378 58.05 -34.19 -15.15
CA LEU A 378 57.44 -34.09 -13.81
C LEU A 378 55.97 -33.66 -13.88
N LEU A 379 55.64 -32.64 -14.67
CA LEU A 379 54.26 -32.13 -14.78
C LEU A 379 53.33 -33.12 -15.48
N ARG A 380 53.82 -33.88 -16.48
CA ARG A 380 53.01 -34.90 -17.18
C ARG A 380 52.73 -36.11 -16.29
N ARG A 381 53.71 -36.54 -15.50
CA ARG A 381 53.60 -37.75 -14.66
C ARG A 381 53.00 -37.46 -13.28
N GLY A 382 53.13 -36.24 -12.77
CA GLY A 382 52.79 -35.87 -11.40
C GLY A 382 53.78 -36.38 -10.35
N GLN A 383 54.89 -36.99 -10.78
CA GLN A 383 55.96 -37.50 -9.94
C GLN A 383 57.29 -37.49 -10.70
N GLY A 384 58.33 -36.92 -10.09
CA GLY A 384 59.69 -36.96 -10.58
C GLY A 384 60.41 -38.26 -10.25
N ARG A 385 61.13 -38.80 -11.23
CA ARG A 385 62.05 -39.93 -11.13
C ARG A 385 63.47 -39.46 -11.39
N GLY A 386 64.45 -40.24 -10.93
CA GLY A 386 65.86 -39.95 -11.19
C GLY A 386 66.21 -39.89 -12.68
N GLU A 387 65.52 -40.68 -13.50
CA GLU A 387 65.64 -40.72 -14.97
C GLU A 387 65.22 -39.41 -15.66
N ASP A 388 64.41 -38.59 -15.00
CA ASP A 388 63.95 -37.32 -15.57
C ASP A 388 65.04 -36.23 -15.49
N PHE A 389 66.12 -36.47 -14.75
CA PHE A 389 67.24 -35.55 -14.61
C PHE A 389 68.46 -36.06 -15.41
N PRO A 390 69.22 -35.16 -16.06
CA PRO A 390 70.46 -35.55 -16.73
C PRO A 390 71.49 -36.15 -15.75
N SER A 391 72.26 -37.15 -16.21
CA SER A 391 73.25 -37.86 -15.39
C SER A 391 74.28 -36.94 -14.74
N TYR A 392 74.71 -35.89 -15.46
CA TYR A 392 75.64 -34.88 -14.94
C TYR A 392 75.12 -34.12 -13.70
N PHE A 393 73.80 -34.05 -13.51
CA PHE A 393 73.20 -33.42 -12.35
C PHE A 393 72.98 -34.41 -11.20
N SER A 394 72.48 -35.62 -11.51
CA SER A 394 72.23 -36.66 -10.51
C SER A 394 73.51 -37.14 -9.84
N GLU A 395 74.63 -37.21 -10.58
CA GLU A 395 75.94 -37.61 -10.04
C GLU A 395 76.61 -36.48 -9.24
N ARG A 396 76.38 -35.22 -9.64
CA ARG A 396 76.94 -34.04 -8.96
C ARG A 396 76.25 -33.71 -7.64
N CYS A 397 74.96 -34.02 -7.52
CA CYS A 397 74.17 -33.69 -6.33
C CYS A 397 74.40 -34.72 -5.21
N ILE A 398 75.17 -34.35 -4.17
CA ILE A 398 75.43 -35.21 -3.00
C ILE A 398 74.16 -35.56 -2.19
N HIS A 399 73.09 -34.76 -2.33
CA HIS A 399 71.81 -34.96 -1.66
C HIS A 399 70.68 -35.28 -2.66
N PHE A 400 70.99 -35.91 -3.80
CA PHE A 400 70.02 -36.10 -4.89
C PHE A 400 68.72 -36.79 -4.44
N SER A 401 68.79 -37.82 -3.59
CA SER A 401 67.60 -38.51 -3.08
C SER A 401 66.71 -37.61 -2.22
N SER A 402 67.32 -36.79 -1.35
CA SER A 402 66.62 -35.80 -0.52
C SER A 402 66.03 -34.68 -1.36
N PHE A 403 66.79 -34.19 -2.35
CA PHE A 403 66.34 -33.20 -3.32
C PHE A 403 65.14 -33.69 -4.14
N LEU A 404 65.21 -34.91 -4.68
CA LEU A 404 64.12 -35.51 -5.44
C LEU A 404 62.85 -35.68 -4.59
N SER A 405 62.99 -36.05 -3.32
CA SER A 405 61.88 -36.11 -2.36
C SER A 405 61.26 -34.73 -2.11
N ALA A 406 62.09 -33.70 -1.92
CA ALA A 406 61.64 -32.32 -1.74
C ALA A 406 60.91 -31.78 -2.98
N VAL A 407 61.45 -32.05 -4.18
CA VAL A 407 60.82 -31.72 -5.46
C VAL A 407 59.46 -32.42 -5.60
N ASN A 408 59.37 -33.71 -5.28
CA ASN A 408 58.10 -34.43 -5.31
C ASN A 408 57.07 -33.89 -4.30
N GLY A 409 57.50 -33.44 -3.12
CA GLY A 409 56.65 -32.76 -2.15
C GLY A 409 56.09 -31.43 -2.67
N GLU A 410 56.95 -30.59 -3.25
CA GLU A 410 56.54 -29.30 -3.83
C GLU A 410 55.70 -29.47 -5.10
N LEU A 411 56.00 -30.47 -5.93
CA LEU A 411 55.20 -30.81 -7.11
C LEU A 411 53.77 -31.19 -6.71
N ARG A 412 53.59 -32.03 -5.68
CA ARG A 412 52.26 -32.36 -5.14
C ARG A 412 51.52 -31.12 -4.64
N ALA A 413 52.20 -30.26 -3.87
CA ALA A 413 51.62 -29.02 -3.37
C ALA A 413 51.22 -28.06 -4.53
N TYR A 414 52.06 -27.95 -5.56
CA TYR A 414 51.78 -27.17 -6.76
C TYR A 414 50.55 -27.70 -7.52
N LEU A 415 50.48 -29.01 -7.79
CA LEU A 415 49.35 -29.61 -8.49
C LEU A 415 48.05 -29.46 -7.70
N LEU A 416 48.09 -29.63 -6.38
CA LEU A 416 46.94 -29.44 -5.51
C LEU A 416 46.45 -27.99 -5.52
N ARG A 417 47.35 -27.01 -5.39
CA ARG A 417 47.00 -25.57 -5.51
C ARG A 417 46.40 -25.25 -6.87
N ARG A 418 46.97 -25.80 -7.95
CA ARG A 418 46.45 -25.62 -9.32
C ARG A 418 45.04 -26.20 -9.47
N GLN A 419 44.79 -27.39 -8.93
CA GLN A 419 43.47 -28.02 -8.96
C GLN A 419 42.44 -27.19 -8.17
N TYR A 420 42.75 -26.79 -6.93
CA TYR A 420 41.84 -25.96 -6.13
C TYR A 420 41.56 -24.60 -6.77
N ARG A 421 42.57 -23.98 -7.40
CA ARG A 421 42.36 -22.72 -8.12
C ARG A 421 41.34 -22.90 -9.25
N ARG A 422 41.44 -23.98 -10.04
CA ARG A 422 40.46 -24.31 -11.08
C ARG A 422 39.06 -24.57 -10.51
N LEU A 423 38.94 -25.37 -9.45
CA LEU A 423 37.64 -25.60 -8.80
C LEU A 423 37.01 -24.29 -8.32
N LEU A 424 37.79 -23.40 -7.69
CA LEU A 424 37.30 -22.11 -7.23
C LEU A 424 36.89 -21.17 -8.38
N GLU A 425 37.59 -21.23 -9.51
CA GLU A 425 37.23 -20.49 -10.72
C GLU A 425 35.92 -21.03 -11.31
N ASP A 426 35.76 -22.35 -11.42
CA ASP A 426 34.54 -23.01 -11.88
C ASP A 426 33.35 -22.69 -10.97
N ASP A 427 33.51 -22.77 -9.65
CA ASP A 427 32.45 -22.49 -8.69
C ASP A 427 32.04 -21.02 -8.68
N ARG A 428 33.00 -20.09 -8.85
CA ARG A 428 32.71 -18.67 -9.05
C ARG A 428 31.96 -18.42 -10.36
N ALA A 429 32.35 -19.08 -11.45
CA ALA A 429 31.66 -18.95 -12.72
C ALA A 429 30.21 -19.45 -12.63
N LYS A 430 29.97 -20.57 -11.93
CA LYS A 430 28.62 -21.07 -11.64
C LYS A 430 27.81 -20.10 -10.79
N ALA A 431 28.38 -19.59 -9.69
CA ALA A 431 27.71 -18.62 -8.83
C ALA A 431 27.36 -17.32 -9.59
N ALA A 432 28.29 -16.81 -10.39
CA ALA A 432 28.05 -15.64 -11.24
C ALA A 432 26.88 -15.90 -12.23
N SER A 433 26.85 -17.07 -12.87
CA SER A 433 25.75 -17.45 -13.77
C SER A 433 24.39 -17.49 -13.05
N GLN A 434 24.33 -18.02 -11.82
CA GLN A 434 23.09 -18.05 -11.03
C GLN A 434 22.59 -16.65 -10.67
N TYR A 435 23.49 -15.73 -10.28
CA TYR A 435 23.11 -14.34 -10.01
C TYR A 435 22.62 -13.62 -11.28
N ALA A 436 23.25 -13.89 -12.42
CA ALA A 436 22.82 -13.33 -13.71
C ALA A 436 21.39 -13.80 -14.07
N GLN A 437 21.12 -15.11 -13.97
CA GLN A 437 19.80 -15.70 -14.23
C GLN A 437 18.73 -15.15 -13.29
N LEU A 438 19.02 -15.03 -11.99
CA LEU A 438 18.07 -14.46 -11.04
C LEU A 438 17.79 -12.98 -11.35
N SER A 439 18.82 -12.20 -11.71
CA SER A 439 18.63 -10.80 -12.09
C SER A 439 17.74 -10.67 -13.34
N GLU A 440 17.88 -11.58 -14.30
CA GLU A 440 17.09 -11.61 -15.53
C GLU A 440 15.63 -11.99 -15.24
N LEU A 441 15.39 -13.01 -14.41
CA LEU A 441 14.05 -13.40 -13.96
C LEU A 441 13.35 -12.30 -13.16
N MET A 442 14.08 -11.59 -12.29
CA MET A 442 13.52 -10.46 -11.54
C MET A 442 13.21 -9.28 -12.45
N GLN A 443 14.08 -9.01 -13.44
CA GLN A 443 13.84 -7.99 -14.45
C GLN A 443 12.63 -8.35 -15.33
N SER A 444 12.53 -9.59 -15.79
CA SER A 444 11.39 -10.07 -16.57
C SER A 444 10.09 -10.06 -15.76
N ALA A 445 10.13 -10.33 -14.46
CA ALA A 445 8.97 -10.18 -13.58
C ALA A 445 8.55 -8.71 -13.40
N ALA A 446 9.52 -7.79 -13.33
CA ALA A 446 9.24 -6.35 -13.31
C ALA A 446 8.61 -5.86 -14.63
N ASP A 447 9.07 -6.40 -15.76
CA ASP A 447 8.59 -6.06 -17.10
C ASP A 447 7.26 -6.76 -17.45
N GLY A 448 7.06 -8.01 -17.02
CA GLY A 448 5.84 -8.80 -17.25
C GLY A 448 4.61 -8.24 -16.53
N ALA A 449 4.79 -7.51 -15.43
CA ALA A 449 3.71 -6.76 -14.78
C ALA A 449 3.07 -5.67 -15.68
N LEU A 450 3.57 -5.43 -16.90
CA LEU A 450 3.03 -4.47 -17.87
C LEU A 450 1.98 -5.01 -18.85
N ARG A 451 1.58 -6.27 -18.82
CA ARG A 451 0.59 -6.78 -19.79
C ARG A 451 -0.76 -7.13 -19.16
N PRO A 452 -1.72 -6.19 -19.14
CA PRO A 452 -3.12 -6.56 -19.01
C PRO A 452 -3.58 -7.16 -20.34
N VAL A 453 -3.55 -8.48 -20.47
CA VAL A 453 -4.21 -9.15 -21.59
C VAL A 453 -5.54 -9.71 -21.09
N SER A 454 -6.60 -9.08 -21.56
CA SER A 454 -7.97 -9.59 -21.46
C SER A 454 -8.18 -10.52 -22.65
N THR A 455 -7.93 -11.80 -22.47
CA THR A 455 -8.35 -12.86 -23.41
C THR A 455 -9.46 -13.66 -22.73
N GLN A 456 -10.64 -13.69 -23.36
CA GLN A 456 -11.71 -14.59 -22.94
C GLN A 456 -11.31 -16.03 -23.29
N PRO A 457 -11.51 -17.01 -22.38
CA PRO A 457 -11.15 -18.40 -22.65
C PRO A 457 -11.97 -18.97 -23.80
N VAL A 458 -11.30 -19.62 -24.77
CA VAL A 458 -11.93 -20.21 -25.97
C VAL A 458 -12.69 -21.51 -25.65
N HIS A 459 -12.31 -22.21 -24.57
CA HIS A 459 -12.92 -23.45 -24.14
C HIS A 459 -13.18 -23.45 -22.62
N SER A 460 -14.35 -23.94 -22.21
CA SER A 460 -14.66 -24.19 -20.80
C SER A 460 -13.94 -25.45 -20.31
N TYR A 461 -13.34 -25.39 -19.13
CA TYR A 461 -12.66 -26.52 -18.50
C TYR A 461 -13.05 -26.64 -17.01
N GLU A 462 -12.88 -27.83 -16.44
CA GLU A 462 -13.07 -28.11 -15.02
C GLU A 462 -11.83 -28.82 -14.48
N ILE A 463 -11.38 -28.43 -13.28
CA ILE A 463 -10.14 -28.96 -12.67
C ILE A 463 -10.49 -29.68 -11.38
N GLY A 464 -10.11 -30.96 -11.30
CA GLY A 464 -10.14 -31.73 -10.07
C GLY A 464 -8.71 -32.02 -9.59
N LEU A 465 -8.43 -31.73 -8.33
CA LEU A 465 -7.14 -32.01 -7.69
C LEU A 465 -7.35 -32.78 -6.39
N SER A 466 -6.57 -33.84 -6.19
CA SER A 466 -6.54 -34.60 -4.94
C SER A 466 -5.09 -34.86 -4.54
N LEU A 467 -4.68 -34.33 -3.39
CA LEU A 467 -3.36 -34.57 -2.79
C LEU A 467 -3.52 -35.54 -1.62
N ARG A 468 -2.67 -36.56 -1.54
CA ARG A 468 -2.71 -37.56 -0.47
C ARG A 468 -1.43 -37.52 0.35
N PRO A 469 -1.48 -37.13 1.64
CA PRO A 469 -0.30 -37.13 2.47
C PRO A 469 0.20 -38.55 2.74
N LYS A 470 1.51 -38.67 3.01
CA LYS A 470 2.12 -39.92 3.45
C LYS A 470 1.52 -40.38 4.78
N ARG A 471 1.40 -41.70 4.98
CA ARG A 471 0.74 -42.27 6.17
C ARG A 471 1.43 -41.81 7.46
N GLY A 472 0.70 -41.07 8.30
CA GLY A 472 1.20 -40.50 9.56
C GLY A 472 1.49 -39.00 9.50
N GLU A 473 1.58 -38.43 8.30
CA GLU A 473 1.79 -37.00 8.07
C GLU A 473 0.46 -36.27 7.84
N ARG A 474 0.37 -35.00 8.26
CA ARG A 474 -0.81 -34.15 8.03
C ARG A 474 -0.74 -33.36 6.73
N VAL A 475 0.46 -33.21 6.17
CA VAL A 475 0.74 -32.37 5.00
C VAL A 475 1.40 -33.23 3.92
N SER A 476 0.98 -33.05 2.67
CA SER A 476 1.60 -33.68 1.51
C SER A 476 2.80 -32.84 1.09
N GLY A 477 3.95 -33.47 0.85
CA GLY A 477 5.10 -32.78 0.24
C GLY A 477 4.84 -32.40 -1.22
N ASP A 478 3.91 -33.11 -1.87
CA ASP A 478 3.48 -32.84 -3.23
C ASP A 478 2.63 -31.57 -3.24
N SER A 479 2.98 -30.64 -4.13
CA SER A 479 2.23 -29.41 -4.36
C SER A 479 1.71 -29.37 -5.79
N ALA A 480 0.51 -28.82 -5.95
CA ALA A 480 -0.11 -28.65 -7.24
C ALA A 480 -0.71 -27.26 -7.34
N ALA A 481 -0.51 -26.62 -8.48
CA ALA A 481 -1.09 -25.31 -8.79
C ALA A 481 -1.61 -25.34 -10.21
N HIS A 482 -2.67 -24.57 -10.46
CA HIS A 482 -3.13 -24.33 -11.81
C HIS A 482 -3.31 -22.83 -12.00
N PHE A 483 -3.01 -22.34 -13.19
CA PHE A 483 -3.20 -20.95 -13.57
C PHE A 483 -3.31 -20.87 -15.09
N GLU A 484 -3.95 -19.82 -15.57
CA GLU A 484 -4.04 -19.54 -17.00
C GLU A 484 -2.99 -18.48 -17.35
N THR A 485 -2.23 -18.71 -18.42
CA THR A 485 -1.23 -17.75 -18.94
C THR A 485 -1.91 -16.66 -19.76
N GLU A 486 -1.21 -15.55 -19.98
CA GLU A 486 -1.70 -14.39 -20.76
C GLU A 486 -2.15 -14.76 -22.19
N ASP A 487 -1.62 -15.85 -22.76
CA ASP A 487 -1.98 -16.36 -24.09
C ASP A 487 -3.23 -17.29 -24.08
N GLY A 488 -3.90 -17.45 -22.94
CA GLY A 488 -5.07 -18.34 -22.79
C GLY A 488 -4.71 -19.83 -22.69
N THR A 489 -3.46 -20.15 -22.32
CA THR A 489 -3.04 -21.54 -22.08
C THR A 489 -3.23 -21.88 -20.61
N LEU A 490 -4.05 -22.90 -20.32
CA LEU A 490 -4.17 -23.47 -18.99
C LEU A 490 -2.90 -24.24 -18.62
N CYS A 491 -2.21 -23.81 -17.57
CA CYS A 491 -1.05 -24.48 -17.01
C CYS A 491 -1.45 -25.24 -15.74
N LEU A 492 -1.05 -26.51 -15.69
CA LEU A 492 -1.10 -27.36 -14.50
C LEU A 492 0.33 -27.66 -14.06
N LEU A 493 0.67 -27.22 -12.86
CA LEU A 493 1.94 -27.48 -12.19
C LEU A 493 1.74 -28.58 -11.16
N LEU A 494 2.61 -29.58 -11.20
CA LEU A 494 2.73 -30.62 -10.19
C LEU A 494 4.20 -30.69 -9.80
N SER A 495 4.49 -30.54 -8.50
CA SER A 495 5.83 -30.67 -7.95
C SER A 495 5.84 -31.73 -6.88
N ASP A 496 6.75 -32.69 -7.02
CA ASP A 496 7.04 -33.72 -6.02
C ASP A 496 7.96 -33.14 -4.92
N GLY A 497 7.65 -33.46 -3.67
CA GLY A 497 8.46 -33.06 -2.52
C GLY A 497 9.34 -34.21 -2.03
N MET A 498 10.28 -33.94 -1.12
CA MET A 498 11.13 -35.00 -0.53
C MET A 498 10.35 -35.99 0.40
N GLY A 499 9.03 -35.89 0.48
CA GLY A 499 8.18 -36.83 1.22
C GLY A 499 8.13 -36.62 2.75
N CYS A 500 8.58 -35.47 3.24
CA CYS A 500 8.41 -34.96 4.61
C CYS A 500 7.56 -33.68 4.57
N GLY A 501 6.54 -33.59 5.42
CA GLY A 501 5.55 -32.50 5.42
C GLY A 501 5.90 -31.34 6.36
N GLU A 502 7.19 -31.05 6.57
CA GLU A 502 7.67 -29.89 7.34
C GLU A 502 7.84 -28.65 6.47
#